data_AF-A0AAE1PT77-F1
#
_entry.id   AF-A0AAE1PT77-F1
#
_cell.length_a   1.000
_cell.length_b   1.000
_cell.length_c   1.000
_cell.angle_alpha   90.00
_cell.angle_beta   90.00
_cell.angle_gamma   90.00
#
_symmetry.space_group_name_H-M   'P 1'
#
loop_
_entity.id
_entity.type
_entity.pdbx_description
1 polymer ?
#
loop_
_entity_poly.entity_id
_entity_poly.type
_entity_poly.pdbx_seq_one_letter_code
_entity_poly.pdbx_strand_id
1 'polypeptide(L)'
;MENAMWVADRWREQGWDQVHLVPYQVLLSYPKNDTPNLVSVLDESGVEMWTSQGWQDPLYAPEEFSSEILPNFNAFSAPGQVEGDVVYAYFGRQEDFDLLESLGVQIAGRIVLARYGEIFRGNIAATAERLGAVGLVLYADPQQYAPLGEEAVYPNTVYMPPSGAADGSVFLDNGDPLTQFYPAIS
;
A
#
# COMPACT_ATOMS: atom_id res chain seq x y z
N MET A 1 5.40 -19.62 9.82
CA MET A 1 5.88 -20.14 11.12
C MET A 1 7.30 -20.73 11.03
N GLU A 2 7.67 -21.30 9.88
CA GLU A 2 9.00 -21.86 9.59
C GLU A 2 10.17 -20.92 9.95
N ASN A 3 10.17 -19.68 9.48
CA ASN A 3 11.25 -18.73 9.77
C ASN A 3 11.42 -18.44 11.28
N ALA A 4 10.32 -18.33 12.03
CA ALA A 4 10.37 -18.10 13.47
C ALA A 4 10.98 -19.30 14.22
N MET A 5 10.66 -20.51 13.79
CA MET A 5 11.28 -21.73 14.31
C MET A 5 12.76 -21.79 13.98
N TRP A 6 13.13 -21.49 12.73
CA TRP A 6 14.53 -21.47 12.31
C TRP A 6 15.37 -20.50 13.14
N VAL A 7 14.89 -19.27 13.39
CA VAL A 7 15.59 -18.30 14.25
C VAL A 7 15.72 -18.84 15.68
N ALA A 8 14.64 -19.40 16.24
CA ALA A 8 14.65 -19.94 17.59
C ALA A 8 15.68 -21.08 17.74
N ASP A 9 15.77 -21.97 16.76
CA ASP A 9 16.73 -23.07 16.76
C ASP A 9 18.17 -22.56 16.64
N ARG A 10 18.42 -21.56 15.79
CA ARG A 10 19.75 -20.93 15.66
C ARG A 10 20.23 -20.29 16.95
N TRP A 11 19.34 -19.64 17.71
CA TRP A 11 19.71 -19.08 19.01
C TRP A 11 20.02 -20.17 20.05
N ARG A 12 19.26 -21.27 20.05
CA ARG A 12 19.56 -22.42 20.91
C ARG A 12 20.91 -23.04 20.59
N GLU A 13 21.22 -23.23 19.30
CA GLU A 13 22.51 -23.74 18.84
C GLU A 13 23.69 -22.85 19.27
N GLN A 14 23.47 -21.53 19.31
CA GLN A 14 24.48 -20.55 19.75
C GLN A 14 24.64 -20.48 21.27
N GLY A 15 23.89 -21.29 22.04
CA GLY A 15 24.04 -21.39 23.49
C GLY A 15 23.25 -20.36 24.29
N TRP A 16 22.19 -19.79 23.73
CA TRP A 16 21.28 -18.93 24.50
C TRP A 16 20.53 -19.75 25.54
N ASP A 17 20.47 -19.26 26.78
CA ASP A 17 19.93 -19.99 27.93
C ASP A 17 18.43 -20.33 27.80
N GLN A 18 17.63 -19.40 27.26
CA GLN A 18 16.18 -19.56 27.10
C GLN A 18 15.70 -18.96 25.78
N VAL A 19 14.95 -19.76 25.01
CA VAL A 19 14.38 -19.35 23.72
C VAL A 19 12.94 -19.87 23.59
N HIS A 20 11.99 -18.93 23.53
CA HIS A 20 10.56 -19.20 23.49
C HIS A 20 9.90 -18.53 22.28
N LEU A 21 8.89 -19.19 21.73
CA LEU A 21 7.94 -18.59 20.80
C LEU A 21 6.73 -18.10 21.59
N VAL A 22 6.35 -16.84 21.40
CA VAL A 22 5.19 -16.23 22.08
C VAL A 22 4.20 -15.78 21.00
N PRO A 23 3.21 -16.61 20.63
CA PRO A 23 2.23 -16.27 19.61
C PRO A 23 1.14 -15.33 20.15
N TYR A 24 0.62 -14.47 19.27
CA TYR A 24 -0.54 -13.61 19.51
C TYR A 24 -1.54 -13.77 18.36
N GLN A 25 -2.83 -13.67 18.66
CA GLN A 25 -3.90 -13.67 17.66
C GLN A 25 -4.28 -12.22 17.36
N VAL A 26 -3.69 -11.67 16.31
CA VAL A 26 -3.87 -10.25 15.94
C VAL A 26 -4.71 -10.11 14.67
N LEU A 27 -5.44 -9.01 14.53
CA LEU A 27 -6.13 -8.68 13.30
C LEU A 27 -5.11 -8.24 12.24
N LEU A 28 -5.08 -8.99 11.15
CA LEU A 28 -4.29 -8.67 9.96
C LEU A 28 -5.22 -8.40 8.78
N SER A 29 -4.71 -7.68 7.80
CA SER A 29 -5.41 -7.37 6.55
C SER A 29 -4.64 -7.98 5.40
N TYR A 30 -5.34 -8.73 4.55
CA TYR A 30 -4.79 -9.35 3.34
C TYR A 30 -5.76 -9.16 2.17
N PRO A 31 -5.25 -9.00 0.93
CA PRO A 31 -6.08 -9.00 -0.25
C PRO A 31 -6.56 -10.42 -0.56
N LYS A 32 -7.46 -10.55 -1.53
CA LYS A 32 -7.84 -11.86 -2.06
C LYS A 32 -6.84 -12.27 -3.13
N ASN A 33 -6.24 -13.45 -3.00
CA ASN A 33 -5.20 -13.91 -3.93
C ASN A 33 -5.70 -14.12 -5.37
N ASP A 34 -6.98 -14.44 -5.55
CA ASP A 34 -7.58 -14.75 -6.84
C ASP A 34 -8.28 -13.55 -7.51
N THR A 35 -8.49 -12.47 -6.75
CA THR A 35 -9.24 -11.29 -7.18
C THR A 35 -8.48 -10.04 -6.77
N PRO A 36 -7.60 -9.52 -7.65
CA PRO A 36 -6.77 -8.37 -7.33
C PRO A 36 -7.61 -7.11 -7.18
N ASN A 37 -7.09 -6.16 -6.42
CA ASN A 37 -7.63 -4.80 -6.42
C ASN A 37 -7.16 -4.09 -7.69
N LEU A 38 -8.09 -3.47 -8.41
CA LEU A 38 -7.81 -2.82 -9.69
C LEU A 38 -8.30 -1.37 -9.66
N VAL A 39 -7.61 -0.52 -10.42
CA VAL A 39 -8.02 0.84 -10.74
C VAL A 39 -8.22 0.91 -12.24
N SER A 40 -9.38 1.40 -12.66
CA SER A 40 -9.77 1.47 -14.07
C SER A 40 -10.08 2.91 -14.47
N VAL A 41 -9.76 3.25 -15.70
CA VAL A 41 -10.18 4.50 -16.34
C VAL A 41 -11.30 4.15 -17.31
N LEU A 42 -12.44 4.82 -17.14
CA LEU A 42 -13.63 4.62 -17.97
C LEU A 42 -13.77 5.80 -18.95
N ASP A 43 -14.36 5.54 -20.11
CA ASP A 43 -14.82 6.61 -21.01
C ASP A 43 -16.19 7.17 -20.58
N GLU A 44 -16.70 8.16 -21.33
CA GLU A 44 -18.00 8.81 -21.06
C GLU A 44 -19.20 7.84 -21.13
N SER A 45 -19.04 6.67 -21.77
CA SER A 45 -20.06 5.62 -21.88
C SER A 45 -19.94 4.56 -20.79
N GLY A 46 -18.96 4.69 -19.88
CA GLY A 46 -18.66 3.72 -18.83
C GLY A 46 -17.87 2.51 -19.33
N VAL A 47 -17.26 2.58 -20.52
CA VAL A 47 -16.43 1.51 -21.07
C VAL A 47 -15.01 1.64 -20.55
N GLU A 48 -14.43 0.53 -20.10
CA GLU A 48 -13.04 0.48 -19.63
C GLU A 48 -12.07 0.79 -20.77
N MET A 49 -11.28 1.85 -20.59
CA MET A 49 -10.22 2.29 -21.51
C MET A 49 -8.85 1.79 -21.09
N TRP A 50 -8.65 1.65 -19.78
CA TRP A 50 -7.41 1.18 -19.18
C TRP A 50 -7.69 0.59 -17.80
N THR A 51 -6.90 -0.40 -17.41
CA THR A 51 -6.94 -1.00 -16.07
C THR A 51 -5.51 -1.22 -15.57
N SER A 52 -5.32 -1.00 -14.27
CA SER A 52 -4.05 -1.23 -13.58
C SER A 52 -3.69 -2.71 -13.53
N GLN A 53 -2.42 -3.01 -13.27
CA GLN A 53 -2.01 -4.37 -12.92
C GLN A 53 -2.27 -4.63 -11.43
N GLY A 54 -2.68 -5.87 -11.11
CA GLY A 54 -2.89 -6.31 -9.73
C GLY A 54 -1.61 -6.78 -9.03
N TRP A 55 -0.57 -7.12 -9.80
CA TRP A 55 0.72 -7.63 -9.32
C TRP A 55 1.85 -6.86 -9.98
N GLN A 56 3.00 -6.82 -9.32
CA GLN A 56 4.25 -6.42 -9.94
C GLN A 56 4.73 -7.50 -10.92
N ASP A 57 5.28 -7.08 -12.06
CA ASP A 57 5.91 -8.02 -13.00
C ASP A 57 7.16 -8.65 -12.37
N PRO A 58 7.36 -9.97 -12.50
CA PRO A 58 8.64 -10.58 -12.16
C PRO A 58 9.70 -10.18 -13.18
N LEU A 59 10.88 -9.78 -12.72
CA LEU A 59 11.92 -9.15 -13.54
C LEU A 59 13.20 -9.97 -13.62
N TYR A 60 13.59 -10.64 -12.54
CA TYR A 60 14.89 -11.30 -12.48
C TYR A 60 14.93 -12.53 -11.56
N ALA A 61 14.49 -12.37 -10.31
CA ALA A 61 14.71 -13.41 -9.30
C ALA A 61 13.64 -14.52 -9.42
N PRO A 62 14.01 -15.82 -9.32
CA PRO A 62 13.04 -16.91 -9.40
C PRO A 62 11.87 -16.80 -8.41
N GLU A 63 12.13 -16.20 -7.24
CA GLU A 63 11.14 -15.97 -6.18
C GLU A 63 10.01 -15.04 -6.63
N GLU A 64 10.28 -14.12 -7.57
CA GLU A 64 9.29 -13.18 -8.11
C GLU A 64 8.21 -13.90 -8.94
N PHE A 65 8.46 -15.13 -9.38
CA PHE A 65 7.48 -15.96 -10.10
C PHE A 65 6.62 -16.83 -9.18
N SER A 66 6.77 -16.68 -7.85
CA SER A 66 6.02 -17.46 -6.88
C SER A 66 4.52 -17.12 -6.90
N SER A 67 3.66 -18.14 -6.88
CA SER A 67 2.22 -17.97 -6.71
C SER A 67 1.82 -17.56 -5.28
N GLU A 68 2.78 -17.48 -4.36
CA GLU A 68 2.57 -16.99 -2.99
C GLU A 68 2.64 -15.46 -2.89
N ILE A 69 3.07 -14.77 -3.96
CA ILE A 69 3.09 -13.30 -4.00
C ILE A 69 1.65 -12.78 -4.04
N LEU A 70 1.32 -11.97 -3.05
CA LEU A 70 0.02 -11.32 -2.93
C LEU A 70 -0.10 -10.18 -3.96
N PRO A 71 -1.32 -9.90 -4.45
CA PRO A 71 -1.55 -8.69 -5.24
C PRO A 71 -1.30 -7.43 -4.40
N ASN A 72 -0.93 -6.35 -5.09
CA ASN A 72 -0.63 -5.06 -4.48
C ASN A 72 -1.84 -4.53 -3.69
N PHE A 73 -1.60 -4.04 -2.46
CA PHE A 73 -2.69 -3.54 -1.62
C PHE A 73 -2.21 -2.61 -0.50
N ASN A 74 -3.14 -1.77 -0.03
CA ASN A 74 -2.98 -1.05 1.23
C ASN A 74 -3.70 -1.82 2.36
N ALA A 75 -2.94 -2.31 3.33
CA ALA A 75 -3.49 -3.03 4.46
C ALA A 75 -4.39 -2.13 5.32
N PHE A 76 -5.52 -2.68 5.76
CA PHE A 76 -6.61 -2.00 6.48
C PHE A 76 -7.41 -0.98 5.65
N SER A 77 -7.25 -0.95 4.33
CA SER A 77 -8.18 -0.24 3.45
C SER A 77 -9.59 -0.84 3.55
N ALA A 78 -10.61 0.02 3.54
CA ALA A 78 -12.00 -0.43 3.43
C ALA A 78 -12.22 -1.13 2.07
N PRO A 79 -12.99 -2.25 2.03
CA PRO A 79 -13.40 -2.86 0.78
C PRO A 79 -14.53 -2.06 0.13
N GLY A 80 -14.51 -1.94 -1.20
CA GLY A 80 -15.58 -1.28 -1.94
C GLY A 80 -15.24 -1.08 -3.40
N GLN A 81 -16.25 -0.80 -4.20
CA GLN A 81 -16.11 -0.32 -5.57
C GLN A 81 -16.73 1.07 -5.64
N VAL A 82 -15.95 2.04 -6.11
CA VAL A 82 -16.36 3.44 -6.24
C VAL A 82 -15.98 3.96 -7.62
N GLU A 83 -16.71 4.95 -8.09
CA GLU A 83 -16.44 5.67 -9.32
C GLU A 83 -16.58 7.17 -9.03
N GLY A 84 -15.71 7.98 -9.62
CA GLY A 84 -15.75 9.42 -9.47
C GLY A 84 -14.58 10.11 -10.17
N ASP A 85 -14.71 11.42 -10.40
CA ASP A 85 -13.62 12.17 -11.04
C ASP A 85 -12.37 12.17 -10.17
N VAL A 86 -11.21 12.24 -10.82
CA VAL A 86 -9.91 12.23 -10.15
C VAL A 86 -9.47 13.66 -9.80
N VAL A 87 -8.95 13.85 -8.59
CA VAL A 87 -8.27 15.07 -8.17
C VAL A 87 -6.85 14.74 -7.74
N TYR A 88 -5.87 15.43 -8.31
CA TYR A 88 -4.47 15.27 -7.94
C TYR A 88 -4.10 16.13 -6.72
N ALA A 89 -3.64 15.50 -5.65
CA ALA A 89 -3.34 16.13 -4.37
C ALA A 89 -1.84 16.15 -4.02
N TYR A 90 -0.95 16.14 -5.04
CA TYR A 90 0.50 16.17 -4.83
C TYR A 90 0.96 15.06 -3.85
N PHE A 91 1.53 15.38 -2.69
CA PHE A 91 1.91 14.38 -1.66
C PHE A 91 0.81 14.09 -0.63
N GLY A 92 -0.37 14.69 -0.78
CA GLY A 92 -1.50 14.51 0.13
C GLY A 92 -1.30 15.18 1.49
N ARG A 93 -0.42 16.17 1.58
CA ARG A 93 -0.20 16.95 2.82
C ARG A 93 -1.37 17.90 3.04
N GLN A 94 -1.54 18.37 4.27
CA GLN A 94 -2.60 19.35 4.57
C GLN A 94 -2.49 20.59 3.67
N GLU A 95 -1.27 21.11 3.44
CA GLU A 95 -1.03 22.23 2.53
C GLU A 95 -1.40 21.95 1.07
N ASP A 96 -1.33 20.69 0.63
CA ASP A 96 -1.72 20.29 -0.73
C ASP A 96 -3.25 20.33 -0.88
N PHE A 97 -3.99 19.89 0.15
CA PHE A 97 -5.44 19.99 0.19
C PHE A 97 -5.94 21.44 0.38
N ASP A 98 -5.26 22.24 1.21
CA ASP A 98 -5.58 23.65 1.41
C ASP A 98 -5.40 24.45 0.11
N LEU A 99 -4.36 24.12 -0.68
CA LEU A 99 -4.15 24.70 -2.00
C LEU A 99 -5.30 24.37 -2.94
N LEU A 100 -5.72 23.10 -3.01
CA LEU A 100 -6.87 22.68 -3.83
C LEU A 100 -8.16 23.43 -3.45
N GLU A 101 -8.43 23.58 -2.15
CA GLU A 101 -9.57 24.35 -1.67
C GLU A 101 -9.47 25.83 -2.10
N SER A 102 -8.30 26.44 -1.97
CA SER A 102 -8.06 27.84 -2.38
C SER A 102 -8.28 28.07 -3.89
N LEU A 103 -8.08 27.03 -4.70
CA LEU A 103 -8.33 27.01 -6.14
C LEU A 103 -9.79 26.65 -6.48
N GLY A 104 -10.64 26.40 -5.49
CA GLY A 104 -12.04 26.03 -5.68
C GLY A 104 -12.26 24.58 -6.13
N VAL A 105 -11.28 23.70 -5.93
CA VAL A 105 -11.39 22.28 -6.26
C VAL A 105 -12.08 21.51 -5.14
N GLN A 106 -13.22 20.89 -5.44
CA GLN A 106 -13.98 20.09 -4.49
C GLN A 106 -13.43 18.66 -4.39
N ILE A 107 -13.16 18.19 -3.16
CA ILE A 107 -12.71 16.81 -2.88
C ILE A 107 -13.89 15.85 -2.65
N ALA A 108 -14.99 16.35 -2.08
CA ALA A 108 -16.14 15.52 -1.78
C ALA A 108 -16.69 14.81 -3.05
N GLY A 109 -16.85 13.50 -2.98
CA GLY A 109 -17.31 12.68 -4.11
C GLY A 109 -16.23 12.33 -5.15
N ARG A 110 -14.96 12.68 -4.91
CA ARG A 110 -13.84 12.47 -5.85
C ARG A 110 -12.91 11.35 -5.43
N ILE A 111 -12.18 10.80 -6.39
CA ILE A 111 -11.05 9.90 -6.14
C ILE A 111 -9.79 10.76 -6.05
N VAL A 112 -9.10 10.71 -4.92
CA VAL A 112 -7.84 11.44 -4.74
C VAL A 112 -6.70 10.64 -5.35
N LEU A 113 -5.83 11.29 -6.14
CA LEU A 113 -4.57 10.75 -6.61
C LEU A 113 -3.43 11.48 -5.91
N ALA A 114 -2.58 10.76 -5.19
CA ALA A 114 -1.42 11.33 -4.48
C ALA A 114 -0.17 10.45 -4.63
N ARG A 115 1.00 11.06 -4.57
CA ARG A 115 2.29 10.35 -4.58
C ARG A 115 2.78 10.03 -3.17
N TYR A 116 3.49 8.92 -3.03
CA TYR A 116 4.26 8.60 -1.83
C TYR A 116 5.44 9.58 -1.65
N GLY A 117 5.87 9.78 -0.40
CA GLY A 117 7.19 10.37 -0.10
C GLY A 117 7.27 11.20 1.17
N GLU A 118 6.33 12.12 1.39
CA GLU A 118 6.50 13.17 2.41
C GLU A 118 5.82 12.86 3.75
N ILE A 119 4.66 12.20 3.74
CA ILE A 119 3.92 11.86 4.95
C ILE A 119 3.48 10.40 4.92
N PHE A 120 3.12 9.88 6.09
CA PHE A 120 2.61 8.53 6.20
C PHE A 120 1.30 8.37 5.43
N ARG A 121 1.20 7.30 4.62
CA ARG A 121 0.05 7.04 3.74
C ARG A 121 -1.30 7.01 4.45
N GLY A 122 -1.34 6.54 5.69
CA GLY A 122 -2.55 6.56 6.50
C GLY A 122 -3.05 7.97 6.78
N ASN A 123 -2.16 8.97 6.91
CA ASN A 123 -2.57 10.36 7.08
C ASN A 123 -3.18 10.95 5.81
N ILE A 124 -2.70 10.54 4.63
CA ILE A 124 -3.32 10.91 3.35
C ILE A 124 -4.73 10.33 3.28
N ALA A 125 -4.88 9.03 3.55
CA ALA A 125 -6.17 8.34 3.57
C ALA A 125 -7.17 9.01 4.52
N ALA A 126 -6.76 9.27 5.77
CA ALA A 126 -7.62 9.90 6.77
C ALA A 126 -8.00 11.34 6.41
N THR A 127 -7.10 12.09 5.78
CA THR A 127 -7.41 13.46 5.33
C THR A 127 -8.36 13.45 4.15
N ALA A 128 -8.13 12.58 3.16
CA ALA A 128 -9.01 12.42 2.00
C ALA A 128 -10.42 12.00 2.43
N GLU A 129 -10.53 11.01 3.33
CA GLU A 129 -11.80 10.56 3.91
C GLU A 129 -12.53 11.71 4.63
N ARG A 130 -11.82 12.45 5.50
CA ARG A 130 -12.38 13.60 6.22
C ARG A 130 -12.92 14.68 5.28
N LEU A 131 -12.32 14.86 4.10
CA LEU A 131 -12.75 15.81 3.08
C LEU A 131 -13.83 15.25 2.14
N GLY A 132 -14.29 14.01 2.38
CA GLY A 132 -15.37 13.37 1.65
C GLY A 132 -14.95 12.71 0.34
N ALA A 133 -13.66 12.45 0.13
CA ALA A 133 -13.21 11.63 -0.99
C ALA A 133 -13.84 10.25 -0.93
N VAL A 134 -14.17 9.68 -2.09
CA VAL A 134 -14.75 8.32 -2.20
C VAL A 134 -13.68 7.25 -2.40
N GLY A 135 -12.47 7.65 -2.80
CA GLY A 135 -11.35 6.75 -3.00
C GLY A 135 -10.00 7.48 -2.95
N LEU A 136 -8.92 6.72 -2.79
CA LEU A 136 -7.55 7.20 -2.81
C LEU A 136 -6.68 6.23 -3.63
N VAL A 137 -5.94 6.78 -4.59
CA VAL A 137 -4.90 6.09 -5.34
C VAL A 137 -3.55 6.68 -4.95
N LEU A 138 -2.64 5.81 -4.52
CA LEU A 138 -1.27 6.17 -4.17
C LEU A 138 -0.30 5.56 -5.18
N TYR A 139 0.65 6.35 -5.66
CA TYR A 139 1.67 5.87 -6.60
C TYR A 139 3.08 6.31 -6.19
N ALA A 140 4.08 5.53 -6.61
CA ALA A 140 5.48 5.87 -6.48
C ALA A 140 5.93 6.70 -7.68
N ASP A 141 6.19 7.97 -7.47
CA ASP A 141 6.54 8.89 -8.56
C ASP A 141 7.99 8.64 -9.04
N PRO A 142 8.23 8.44 -10.35
CA PRO A 142 9.57 8.20 -10.90
C PRO A 142 10.59 9.28 -10.53
N GLN A 143 10.16 10.52 -10.31
CA GLN A 143 11.08 11.58 -9.87
C GLN A 143 11.76 11.25 -8.53
N GLN A 144 11.11 10.46 -7.67
CA GLN A 144 11.63 10.03 -6.37
C GLN A 144 12.15 8.59 -6.40
N TYR A 145 11.46 7.70 -7.12
CA TYR A 145 11.70 6.25 -7.04
C TYR A 145 12.45 5.68 -8.25
N ALA A 146 12.56 6.42 -9.35
CA ALA A 146 13.36 6.08 -10.54
C ALA A 146 14.04 7.34 -11.15
N PRO A 147 14.83 8.11 -10.37
CA PRO A 147 15.35 9.41 -10.78
C PRO A 147 16.34 9.36 -11.96
N LEU A 148 16.85 8.17 -12.29
CA LEU A 148 17.74 7.96 -13.44
C LEU A 148 16.97 7.57 -14.72
N GLY A 149 15.64 7.53 -14.69
CA GLY A 149 14.78 7.13 -15.80
C GLY A 149 14.47 5.63 -15.82
N GLU A 150 13.48 5.25 -16.64
CA GLU A 150 12.92 3.90 -16.70
C GLU A 150 13.92 2.83 -17.18
N GLU A 151 14.95 3.23 -17.93
CA GLU A 151 16.01 2.29 -18.38
C GLU A 151 16.98 1.91 -17.25
N ALA A 152 17.02 2.72 -16.18
CA ALA A 152 17.96 2.60 -15.07
C ALA A 152 17.24 2.15 -13.77
N VAL A 153 16.42 1.11 -13.87
CA VAL A 153 15.65 0.51 -12.77
C VAL A 153 16.10 -0.93 -12.47
N TYR A 154 15.56 -1.54 -11.41
CA TYR A 154 15.72 -2.97 -11.13
C TYR A 154 15.34 -3.80 -12.38
N PRO A 155 16.12 -4.83 -12.76
CA PRO A 155 17.22 -5.45 -12.00
C PRO A 155 18.59 -4.81 -12.17
N ASN A 156 18.72 -3.78 -13.01
CA ASN A 156 20.01 -3.18 -13.36
C ASN A 156 20.51 -2.20 -12.30
N THR A 157 19.59 -1.61 -11.52
CA THR A 157 19.89 -0.68 -10.44
C THR A 157 19.04 -0.98 -9.21
N VAL A 158 19.19 -0.16 -8.16
CA VAL A 158 18.38 -0.22 -6.94
C VAL A 158 17.03 0.49 -7.06
N TYR A 159 16.74 1.13 -8.19
CA TYR A 159 15.55 1.97 -8.37
C TYR A 159 14.33 1.15 -8.76
N MET A 160 13.15 1.66 -8.43
CA MET A 160 11.88 0.96 -8.60
C MET A 160 11.53 0.80 -10.08
N PRO A 161 11.12 -0.40 -10.54
CA PRO A 161 10.66 -0.62 -11.91
C PRO A 161 9.25 -0.04 -12.15
N PRO A 162 8.82 0.16 -13.40
CA PRO A 162 7.50 0.73 -13.72
C PRO A 162 6.28 -0.05 -13.17
N SER A 163 6.39 -1.37 -13.06
CA SER A 163 5.35 -2.23 -12.47
C SER A 163 5.41 -2.27 -10.93
N GLY A 164 6.41 -1.61 -10.33
CA GLY A 164 6.62 -1.60 -8.89
C GLY A 164 5.55 -0.81 -8.16
N ALA A 165 4.98 -1.41 -7.12
CA ALA A 165 4.05 -0.76 -6.21
C ALA A 165 4.50 -0.96 -4.77
N ALA A 166 4.36 0.09 -3.95
CA ALA A 166 4.68 0.00 -2.54
C ALA A 166 3.44 -0.42 -1.73
N ASP A 167 3.49 -1.62 -1.18
CA ASP A 167 2.53 -2.09 -0.19
C ASP A 167 2.74 -1.41 1.17
N GLY A 168 1.69 -1.37 1.98
CA GLY A 168 1.80 -0.92 3.36
C GLY A 168 0.48 -0.72 4.06
N SER A 169 0.55 -0.51 5.36
CA SER A 169 -0.62 -0.19 6.18
C SER A 169 -1.04 1.27 6.01
N VAL A 170 -2.37 1.50 5.96
CA VAL A 170 -3.01 2.81 6.15
C VAL A 170 -3.57 2.99 7.57
N PHE A 171 -3.40 1.99 8.45
CA PHE A 171 -3.79 2.09 9.86
C PHE A 171 -2.93 3.13 10.59
N LEU A 172 -3.58 4.02 11.34
CA LEU A 172 -2.95 5.17 11.99
C LEU A 172 -2.36 4.88 13.37
N ASP A 173 -2.73 3.76 13.98
CA ASP A 173 -2.35 3.43 15.36
C ASP A 173 -1.34 2.29 15.41
N ASN A 174 -0.86 1.98 16.61
CA ASN A 174 0.07 0.91 16.90
C ASN A 174 -0.62 -0.25 17.62
N GLY A 175 -0.03 -1.44 17.46
CA GLY A 175 -0.55 -2.66 18.05
C GLY A 175 -1.73 -3.25 17.28
N ASP A 176 -2.38 -4.23 17.90
CA ASP A 176 -3.55 -4.88 17.33
C ASP A 176 -4.78 -3.95 17.42
N PRO A 177 -5.48 -3.67 16.30
CA PRO A 177 -6.67 -2.83 16.29
C PRO A 177 -7.77 -3.30 17.25
N LEU A 178 -7.82 -4.59 17.58
CA LEU A 178 -8.87 -5.18 18.42
C LEU A 178 -8.51 -5.22 19.91
N THR A 179 -7.24 -5.02 20.28
CA THR A 179 -6.76 -5.14 21.66
C THR A 179 -5.84 -3.99 22.06
N GLN A 180 -6.27 -2.76 21.76
CA GLN A 180 -5.50 -1.56 22.12
C GLN A 180 -5.11 -1.54 23.60
N PHE A 181 -3.82 -1.33 23.86
CA PHE A 181 -3.20 -1.31 25.20
C PHE A 181 -3.16 -2.65 25.95
N TYR A 182 -3.62 -3.76 25.35
CA TYR A 182 -3.62 -5.10 25.95
C TYR A 182 -2.95 -6.14 25.03
N PRO A 183 -2.46 -7.26 25.57
CA PRO A 183 -1.97 -8.35 24.72
C PRO A 183 -3.11 -9.07 24.00
N ALA A 184 -2.91 -9.40 22.72
CA ALA A 184 -3.88 -10.11 21.88
C ALA A 184 -3.85 -11.63 22.14
N ILE A 185 -4.35 -12.04 23.32
CA ILE A 185 -4.28 -13.42 23.84
C ILE A 185 -5.63 -14.16 23.85
N SER A 186 -6.71 -13.51 23.38
CA SER A 186 -8.07 -14.06 23.33
C SER A 186 -8.37 -14.72 21.99
#